data_AF-A0A7G8BIS8-F1
#
_entry.id   AF-A0A7G8BIS8-F1
#
_cell.length_a   1.000
_cell.length_b   1.000
_cell.length_c   1.000
_cell.angle_alpha   90.00
_cell.angle_beta   90.00
_cell.angle_gamma   90.00
#
_symmetry.space_group_name_H-M   'P 1'
#
loop_
_entity.id
_entity.type
_entity.pdbx_description
1 polymer ?
#
loop_
_entity_poly.entity_id
_entity_poly.type
_entity_poly.pdbx_seq_one_letter_code
_entity_poly.pdbx_strand_id
1 'polypeptide(L)'
;MEEMPRRTGRSILAILAGFFAVVILSLATDLLMHAIGVIPQIGQPVTDKPLLIATGYRIIYTILGSYITARLAPYQPMLHALWGGVIGLVLGIIGAVSAWNHPAFGPHWYPIAIIVIALPCAWAGGRLWMKQVDARAATQFLNK
;
A
#
# COMPACT_ATOMS: atom_id res chain seq x y z
N MET A 1 -30.55 21.22 -0.23
CA MET A 1 -29.36 20.40 -0.57
C MET A 1 -29.32 19.29 0.46
N GLU A 2 -29.84 18.10 0.15
CA GLU A 2 -29.79 16.96 1.08
C GLU A 2 -28.34 16.51 1.23
N GLU A 3 -27.73 16.81 2.38
CA GLU A 3 -26.46 16.21 2.78
C GLU A 3 -26.71 14.73 3.05
N MET A 4 -26.49 13.89 2.04
CA MET A 4 -26.42 12.43 2.20
C MET A 4 -25.50 12.12 3.39
N PRO A 5 -25.97 11.45 4.46
CA PRO A 5 -25.19 11.23 5.66
C PRO A 5 -23.89 10.54 5.28
N ARG A 6 -22.76 11.24 5.47
CA ARG A 6 -21.43 10.71 5.16
C ARG A 6 -21.29 9.39 5.89
N ARG A 7 -21.22 8.28 5.14
CA ARG A 7 -21.04 6.92 5.69
C ARG A 7 -19.60 6.73 6.17
N THR A 8 -19.16 7.57 7.10
CA THR A 8 -17.79 7.66 7.61
C THR A 8 -17.26 6.31 8.08
N GLY A 9 -18.10 5.49 8.71
CA GLY A 9 -17.72 4.12 9.11
C GLY A 9 -17.32 3.24 7.92
N ARG A 10 -17.99 3.35 6.77
CA ARG A 10 -17.63 2.58 5.57
C ARG A 10 -16.34 3.10 4.93
N SER A 11 -16.11 4.41 4.98
CA SER A 11 -14.85 5.02 4.53
C SER A 11 -13.66 4.51 5.35
N ILE A 12 -13.80 4.49 6.68
CA ILE A 12 -12.77 3.96 7.58
C ILE A 12 -12.53 2.47 7.31
N LEU A 13 -13.60 1.67 7.19
CA LEU A 13 -13.49 0.24 6.87
C LEU A 13 -12.78 0.00 5.53
N ALA A 14 -13.03 0.83 4.51
CA ALA A 14 -12.35 0.71 3.20
C ALA A 14 -10.84 0.96 3.31
N ILE A 15 -10.44 1.97 4.09
CA ILE A 15 -9.02 2.27 4.33
C ILE A 15 -8.38 1.15 5.15
N LEU A 16 -9.02 0.70 6.23
CA LEU A 16 -8.54 -0.38 7.07
C LEU A 16 -8.39 -1.69 6.28
N ALA A 17 -9.35 -2.04 5.42
CA ALA A 17 -9.27 -3.24 4.61
C ALA A 17 -8.05 -3.25 3.68
N GLY A 18 -7.78 -2.13 3.01
CA GLY A 18 -6.57 -1.99 2.19
C GLY A 18 -5.29 -2.03 3.01
N PHE A 19 -5.28 -1.34 4.16
CA PHE A 19 -4.14 -1.34 5.09
C PHE A 19 -3.82 -2.75 5.60
N PHE A 20 -4.82 -3.49 6.10
CA PHE A 20 -4.62 -4.84 6.58
C PHE A 20 -4.19 -5.80 5.46
N ALA A 21 -4.70 -5.63 4.24
CA ALA A 21 -4.21 -6.40 3.11
C ALA A 21 -2.71 -6.20 2.88
N VAL A 22 -2.23 -4.94 2.89
CA VAL A 22 -0.79 -4.64 2.75
C VAL A 22 0.03 -5.26 3.89
N VAL A 23 -0.43 -5.09 5.13
CA VAL A 23 0.27 -5.59 6.31
C VAL A 23 0.36 -7.12 6.30
N ILE A 24 -0.76 -7.81 6.08
CA ILE A 24 -0.80 -9.27 6.08
C ILE A 24 0.06 -9.85 4.96
N LEU A 25 -0.05 -9.33 3.73
CA LEU A 25 0.77 -9.81 2.62
C LEU A 25 2.25 -9.55 2.86
N SER A 26 2.61 -8.37 3.38
CA SER A 26 4.02 -8.04 3.64
C SER A 26 4.61 -8.93 4.73
N LEU A 27 3.90 -9.12 5.85
CA LEU A 27 4.36 -9.97 6.94
C LEU A 27 4.46 -11.43 6.53
N ALA A 28 3.49 -11.94 5.77
CA ALA A 28 3.52 -13.31 5.26
C ALA A 28 4.73 -13.53 4.34
N THR A 29 4.99 -12.59 3.42
CA THR A 29 6.13 -12.66 2.50
C THR A 29 7.46 -12.51 3.23
N ASP A 30 7.55 -11.59 4.19
CA ASP A 30 8.74 -11.41 5.02
C ASP A 30 9.04 -12.71 5.77
N LEU A 31 8.04 -13.32 6.42
CA LEU A 31 8.21 -14.58 7.15
C LEU A 31 8.64 -15.73 6.22
N LEU A 32 8.04 -15.84 5.03
CA LEU A 32 8.44 -16.82 4.02
C LEU A 32 9.88 -16.61 3.57
N MET A 33 10.28 -15.37 3.30
CA MET A 33 11.64 -15.04 2.86
C MET A 33 12.71 -15.31 3.92
N HIS A 34 12.38 -15.10 5.21
CA HIS A 34 13.24 -15.52 6.31
C HIS A 34 13.31 -17.05 6.42
N ALA A 35 12.19 -17.75 6.23
CA ALA A 35 12.13 -19.21 6.30
C ALA A 35 12.96 -19.89 5.19
N ILE A 36 12.98 -19.33 3.98
CA ILE A 36 13.77 -19.85 2.85
C ILE A 36 15.22 -19.32 2.81
N GLY A 37 15.64 -18.50 3.78
CA GLY A 37 17.01 -18.00 3.91
C GLY A 37 17.43 -16.92 2.89
N VAL A 38 16.47 -16.28 2.21
CA VAL A 38 16.75 -15.22 1.22
C VAL A 38 17.01 -13.87 1.91
N ILE A 39 16.35 -13.62 3.05
CA ILE A 39 16.61 -12.47 3.92
C ILE A 39 17.42 -12.97 5.13
N PRO A 40 18.55 -12.33 5.48
CA PRO A 40 19.36 -12.74 6.63
C PRO A 40 18.58 -12.62 7.95
N GLN A 41 18.98 -13.39 8.96
CA GLN A 41 18.32 -13.43 10.26
C GLN A 41 18.26 -12.04 10.91
N ILE A 42 17.19 -11.79 11.68
CA ILE A 42 16.97 -10.53 12.41
C ILE A 42 18.22 -10.20 13.25
N GLY A 43 18.84 -9.04 12.99
CA GLY A 43 20.06 -8.58 13.68
C GLY A 43 21.34 -8.67 12.86
N GLN A 44 21.32 -9.23 11.66
CA GLN A 44 22.43 -9.19 10.71
C GLN A 44 22.28 -8.03 9.72
N PRO A 45 23.37 -7.39 9.26
CA PRO A 45 23.30 -6.32 8.26
C PRO A 45 22.62 -6.81 6.98
N VAL A 46 21.51 -6.17 6.59
CA VAL A 46 20.80 -6.51 5.36
C VAL A 46 21.53 -5.84 4.18
N THR A 47 22.06 -6.65 3.26
CA THR A 47 22.69 -6.17 2.01
C THR A 47 21.63 -5.62 1.03
N ASP A 48 22.05 -4.83 0.04
CA ASP A 48 21.15 -4.16 -0.93
C ASP A 48 20.22 -5.10 -1.71
N LYS A 49 20.67 -6.31 -2.05
CA LYS A 49 19.91 -7.26 -2.89
C LYS A 49 18.58 -7.71 -2.24
N PRO A 50 18.56 -8.20 -0.99
CA PRO A 50 17.31 -8.46 -0.27
C PRO A 50 16.37 -7.25 -0.18
N LEU A 51 16.91 -6.04 0.01
CA LEU A 51 16.10 -4.82 0.14
C LEU A 51 15.45 -4.40 -1.18
N LEU A 52 16.08 -4.68 -2.32
CA LEU A 52 15.46 -4.46 -3.64
C LEU A 52 14.26 -5.38 -3.85
N ILE A 53 14.39 -6.66 -3.49
CA ILE A 53 13.28 -7.61 -3.52
C ILE A 53 12.18 -7.14 -2.57
N ALA A 54 12.57 -6.71 -1.36
CA ALA A 54 11.71 -6.13 -0.33
C ALA A 54 10.89 -4.94 -0.83
N THR A 55 11.52 -4.07 -1.60
CA THR A 55 10.89 -2.91 -2.22
C THR A 55 9.93 -3.34 -3.33
N GLY A 56 10.33 -4.31 -4.16
CA GLY A 56 9.55 -4.80 -5.29
C GLY A 56 8.17 -5.35 -4.89
N TYR A 57 8.10 -6.29 -3.94
CA TYR A 57 6.79 -6.79 -3.52
C TYR A 57 6.00 -5.75 -2.72
N ARG A 58 6.66 -4.86 -1.97
CA ARG A 58 5.96 -3.76 -1.26
C ARG A 58 5.28 -2.81 -2.24
N ILE A 59 5.87 -2.51 -3.39
CA ILE A 59 5.20 -1.75 -4.47
C ILE A 59 3.93 -2.49 -4.91
N ILE A 60 4.02 -3.78 -5.21
CA ILE A 60 2.87 -4.58 -5.67
C ILE A 60 1.77 -4.58 -4.60
N TYR A 61 2.12 -4.84 -3.34
CA TYR A 61 1.15 -4.93 -2.25
C TYR A 61 0.52 -3.58 -1.93
N THR A 62 1.27 -2.48 -1.95
CA THR A 62 0.72 -1.13 -1.73
C THR A 62 -0.25 -0.72 -2.84
N ILE A 63 0.05 -1.06 -4.10
CA ILE A 63 -0.88 -0.88 -5.23
C ILE A 63 -2.16 -1.70 -5.01
N LEU A 64 -2.02 -2.98 -4.63
CA LEU A 64 -3.17 -3.87 -4.37
C LEU A 64 -4.02 -3.39 -3.19
N GLY A 65 -3.41 -3.00 -2.08
CA GLY A 65 -4.10 -2.46 -0.92
C GLY A 65 -4.87 -1.18 -1.26
N SER A 66 -4.25 -0.28 -2.01
CA SER A 66 -4.88 0.97 -2.46
C SER A 66 -6.02 0.72 -3.46
N TYR A 67 -5.88 -0.31 -4.31
CA TYR A 67 -6.97 -0.79 -5.17
C TYR A 67 -8.14 -1.35 -4.35
N ILE A 68 -7.87 -2.13 -3.29
CA ILE A 68 -8.92 -2.64 -2.38
C ILE A 68 -9.63 -1.48 -1.67
N THR A 69 -8.88 -0.49 -1.18
CA THR A 69 -9.46 0.71 -0.57
C THR A 69 -10.33 1.47 -1.56
N ALA A 70 -9.86 1.69 -2.80
CA ALA A 70 -10.65 2.34 -3.84
C ALA A 70 -11.92 1.56 -4.18
N ARG A 71 -11.84 0.22 -4.21
CA ARG A 71 -12.97 -0.67 -4.50
C ARG A 71 -14.05 -0.65 -3.41
N LEU A 72 -13.65 -0.55 -2.14
CA LEU A 72 -14.57 -0.55 -1.01
C LEU A 72 -15.05 0.86 -0.62
N ALA A 73 -14.44 1.90 -1.19
CA ALA A 73 -14.77 3.29 -0.90
C ALA A 73 -16.24 3.59 -1.26
N PRO A 74 -17.03 4.14 -0.32
CA PRO A 74 -18.45 4.43 -0.56
C PRO A 74 -18.68 5.60 -1.52
N TYR A 75 -17.71 6.51 -1.64
CA TYR A 75 -17.70 7.66 -2.54
C TYR A 75 -16.24 8.08 -2.80
N GLN A 76 -15.95 8.77 -3.91
CA GLN A 76 -14.62 9.30 -4.22
C GLN A 76 -13.47 8.27 -4.01
N PRO A 77 -13.44 7.18 -4.80
CA PRO A 77 -12.53 6.06 -4.59
C PRO A 77 -11.04 6.45 -4.64
N MET A 78 -10.67 7.38 -5.52
CA MET A 78 -9.30 7.90 -5.59
C MET A 78 -8.89 8.63 -4.31
N LEU A 79 -9.79 9.42 -3.72
CA LEU A 79 -9.48 10.17 -2.50
C LEU A 79 -9.22 9.23 -1.32
N HIS A 80 -10.00 8.17 -1.18
CA HIS A 80 -9.79 7.16 -0.14
C HIS A 80 -8.47 6.41 -0.33
N ALA A 81 -8.12 6.06 -1.57
CA ALA A 81 -6.83 5.44 -1.87
C ALA A 81 -5.66 6.37 -1.50
N LEU A 82 -5.74 7.66 -1.85
CA LEU A 82 -4.72 8.65 -1.48
C LEU A 82 -4.61 8.87 0.02
N TRP A 83 -5.72 8.90 0.78
CA TRP A 83 -5.68 8.94 2.24
C TRP A 83 -4.99 7.71 2.83
N GLY A 84 -5.24 6.52 2.27
CA GLY A 84 -4.47 5.31 2.62
C GLY A 84 -2.97 5.47 2.33
N GLY A 85 -2.62 6.07 1.19
CA GLY A 85 -1.24 6.42 0.84
C GLY A 85 -0.58 7.41 1.80
N VAL A 86 -1.31 8.44 2.25
CA VAL A 86 -0.83 9.40 3.25
C VAL A 86 -0.58 8.73 4.59
N ILE A 87 -1.46 7.82 5.02
CA ILE A 87 -1.23 7.02 6.23
C ILE A 87 0.04 6.18 6.08
N GLY A 88 0.20 5.50 4.93
CA GLY A 88 1.42 4.75 4.61
C GLY A 88 2.68 5.61 4.60
N LEU A 89 2.59 6.83 4.07
CA LEU A 89 3.68 7.81 4.05
C LEU A 89 4.09 8.20 5.48
N VAL A 90 3.14 8.56 6.33
CA VAL A 90 3.40 8.93 7.73
C VAL A 90 4.03 7.77 8.49
N LEU A 91 3.49 6.56 8.34
CA LEU A 91 4.07 5.36 8.96
C LEU A 91 5.48 5.06 8.42
N GLY A 92 5.70 5.26 7.13
CA GLY A 92 7.02 5.13 6.49
C GLY A 92 8.04 6.12 7.04
N ILE A 93 7.65 7.38 7.24
CA ILE A 93 8.50 8.40 7.89
C ILE A 93 8.81 8.00 9.33
N ILE A 94 7.81 7.58 10.10
CA ILE A 94 8.02 7.14 11.49
C ILE A 94 8.99 5.96 11.53
N GLY A 95 8.82 4.96 10.64
CA GLY A 95 9.73 3.83 10.51
C GLY A 95 11.13 4.22 10.07
N ALA A 96 11.26 5.19 9.15
CA ALA A 96 12.55 5.72 8.72
C ALA A 96 13.30 6.40 9.86
N VAL A 97 12.61 7.27 10.61
CA VAL A 97 13.19 8.00 11.75
C VAL A 97 13.58 7.03 12.88
N SER A 98 12.74 6.04 13.18
CA SER A 98 13.04 5.07 14.23
C SER A 98 14.20 4.14 13.88
N ALA A 99 14.36 3.77 12.61
CA ALA A 99 15.45 2.91 12.14
C ALA A 99 16.73 3.67 11.77
N TRP A 100 16.71 5.00 11.70
CA TRP A 100 17.75 5.82 11.06
C TRP A 100 19.17 5.61 11.61
N ASN A 101 19.31 5.39 12.92
CA ASN A 101 20.61 5.23 13.57
C ASN A 101 20.94 3.77 13.90
N HIS A 102 20.15 2.81 13.40
CA HIS A 102 20.34 1.39 13.72
C HIS A 102 21.01 0.65 12.54
N PRO A 103 22.29 0.26 12.66
CA PRO A 103 23.04 -0.36 11.56
C PRO A 103 22.47 -1.71 11.10
N ALA A 104 21.61 -2.35 11.91
CA ALA A 104 20.94 -3.61 11.57
C ALA A 104 19.84 -3.46 10.49
N PHE A 105 19.33 -2.25 10.22
CA PHE A 105 18.21 -2.04 9.29
C PHE A 105 18.64 -1.75 7.85
N GLY A 106 19.94 -1.84 7.56
CA GLY A 106 20.48 -1.65 6.22
C GLY A 106 20.58 -0.17 5.81
N PRO A 107 20.86 0.10 4.53
CA PRO A 107 21.18 1.43 4.07
C PRO A 107 19.98 2.39 4.06
N HIS A 108 20.24 3.68 4.29
CA HIS A 108 19.19 4.70 4.43
C HIS A 108 18.35 4.93 3.15
N TRP A 109 18.81 4.44 1.98
CA TRP A 109 18.05 4.56 0.75
C TRP A 109 16.73 3.79 0.81
N TYR A 110 16.68 2.67 1.55
CA TYR A 110 15.51 1.81 1.62
C TYR A 110 14.28 2.49 2.25
N PRO A 111 14.36 3.09 3.46
CA PRO A 111 13.25 3.85 4.02
C PRO A 111 12.84 5.05 3.15
N ILE A 112 13.80 5.72 2.50
CA ILE A 112 13.51 6.81 1.56
C ILE A 112 12.70 6.29 0.36
N ALA A 113 13.08 5.13 -0.19
CA ALA A 113 12.36 4.51 -1.30
C ALA A 113 10.90 4.22 -0.92
N ILE A 114 10.64 3.67 0.28
CA ILE A 114 9.28 3.40 0.77
C ILE A 114 8.45 4.69 0.85
N ILE A 115 9.03 5.79 1.35
CA ILE A 115 8.36 7.08 1.44
C ILE A 115 8.01 7.61 0.05
N VAL A 116 8.97 7.59 -0.89
CA VAL A 116 8.79 8.11 -2.24
C VAL A 116 7.73 7.33 -3.03
N ILE A 117 7.67 6.01 -2.88
CA ILE A 117 6.71 5.18 -3.61
C ILE A 117 5.28 5.21 -3.04
N ALA A 118 5.08 5.67 -1.80
CA ALA A 118 3.80 5.57 -1.11
C ALA A 118 2.64 6.24 -1.88
N LEU A 119 2.83 7.50 -2.29
CA LEU A 119 1.80 8.26 -3.02
C LEU A 119 1.63 7.79 -4.48
N PRO A 120 2.70 7.55 -5.26
CA PRO A 120 2.56 6.97 -6.61
C PRO A 120 1.83 5.63 -6.63
N CYS A 121 2.13 4.72 -5.69
CA CYS A 121 1.48 3.41 -5.60
C CYS A 121 0.00 3.55 -5.21
N ALA A 122 -0.31 4.45 -4.27
CA ALA A 122 -1.68 4.73 -3.87
C ALA A 122 -2.54 5.26 -5.03
N TRP A 123 -1.99 6.21 -5.78
CA TRP A 123 -2.63 6.73 -6.98
C TRP A 123 -2.80 5.65 -8.06
N ALA A 124 -1.78 4.82 -8.30
CA ALA A 124 -1.85 3.75 -9.30
C ALA A 124 -2.96 2.74 -8.95
N GLY A 125 -3.04 2.30 -7.70
CA GLY A 125 -4.09 1.40 -7.22
C GLY A 125 -5.51 2.01 -7.38
N GLY A 126 -5.67 3.28 -7.01
CA GLY A 126 -6.92 4.01 -7.22
C GLY A 126 -7.29 4.14 -8.70
N ARG A 127 -6.31 4.41 -9.57
CA ARG A 127 -6.53 4.58 -11.02
C ARG A 127 -6.91 3.27 -11.70
N LEU A 128 -6.33 2.15 -11.28
CA LEU A 128 -6.71 0.82 -11.78
C LEU A 128 -8.18 0.51 -11.50
N TRP A 129 -8.67 0.85 -10.31
CA TRP A 129 -10.09 0.65 -9.99
C TRP A 129 -11.00 1.55 -10.84
N MET A 130 -10.68 2.83 -10.98
CA MET A 130 -11.50 3.74 -11.79
C MET A 130 -11.60 3.26 -13.25
N LYS A 131 -10.48 2.84 -13.86
CA LYS A 131 -10.49 2.27 -15.21
C LYS A 131 -11.40 1.04 -15.34
N GLN A 132 -11.46 0.19 -14.31
CA GLN A 132 -12.35 -0.98 -14.31
C GLN A 132 -13.82 -0.58 -14.19
N VAL A 133 -14.14 0.44 -13.41
CA VAL A 133 -15.51 0.97 -13.29
C VAL A 133 -15.96 1.56 -14.63
N ASP A 134 -15.13 2.37 -15.26
CA ASP A 134 -15.43 2.99 -16.56
C ASP A 134 -15.63 1.93 -17.66
N ALA A 135 -14.75 0.92 -17.71
CA ALA A 135 -14.86 -0.18 -18.68
C ALA A 135 -16.16 -0.97 -18.50
N ARG A 136 -16.56 -1.27 -17.26
CA ARG A 136 -17.83 -1.98 -16.98
C ARG A 136 -19.05 -1.17 -17.41
N ALA A 137 -19.03 0.14 -17.16
CA ALA A 137 -20.10 1.02 -17.60
C ALA A 137 -20.23 0.99 -19.14
N ALA A 138 -19.11 1.11 -19.86
CA ALA A 138 -19.09 1.06 -21.32
C ALA A 138 -19.67 -0.26 -21.87
N THR A 139 -19.30 -1.41 -21.30
CA THR A 139 -19.86 -2.72 -21.71
C THR A 139 -21.37 -2.81 -21.47
N GLN A 140 -21.87 -2.24 -20.37
CA GLN A 140 -23.30 -2.26 -20.06
C GLN A 140 -24.13 -1.39 -21.02
N PHE A 141 -23.56 -0.31 -21.55
CA PHE A 141 -24.20 0.51 -22.58
C PHE A 141 -24.28 -0.20 -23.94
N LEU A 142 -23.27 -0.98 -24.31
CA LEU A 142 -23.23 -1.70 -25.58
C LEU A 142 -24.18 -2.92 -25.64
N ASN A 143 -24.57 -3.46 -24.48
CA ASN A 143 -25.47 -4.61 -24.36
C ASN A 143 -26.95 -4.22 -24.15
N LYS A 144 -27.30 -2.93 -24.25
CA LYS A 144 -28.67 -2.42 -24.24
C LYS A 144 -29.10 -2.00 -25.63
#